data_AF-A0A535QWJ9-F1
#
_entry.id   AF-A0A535QWJ9-F1
#
_cell.length_a   1.000
_cell.length_b   1.000
_cell.length_c   1.000
_cell.angle_alpha   90.00
_cell.angle_beta   90.00
_cell.angle_gamma   90.00
#
_symmetry.space_group_name_H-M   'P 1'
#
loop_
_entity.id
_entity.type
_entity.pdbx_description
1 polymer ?
#
loop_
_entity_poly.entity_id
_entity_poly.type
_entity_poly.pdbx_seq_one_letter_code
_entity_poly.pdbx_strand_id
1 'polypeptide(L)' 'GPWWFLLKVVALLYVYVWIRATLPRMRYDRLMALGWKSLFPLSLAMMMVTAVVVVAAQGVF' A
#
# COMPACT_ATOMS: atom_id res chain seq x y z
N GLY A 1 -3.72 -5.90 23.88
CA GLY A 1 -4.85 -6.85 23.96
C GLY A 1 -5.10 -7.49 22.61
N PRO A 2 -5.32 -8.82 22.55
CA PRO A 2 -5.47 -9.58 21.29
C PRO A 2 -6.70 -9.15 20.46
N TRP A 3 -7.69 -8.54 21.11
CA TRP A 3 -8.89 -7.99 20.48
C TRP A 3 -8.61 -6.96 19.38
N TRP A 4 -7.58 -6.12 19.57
CA TRP A 4 -7.19 -5.13 18.56
C TRP A 4 -6.62 -5.78 17.29
N PHE A 5 -5.88 -6.88 17.44
CA PHE A 5 -5.34 -7.65 16.33
C PHE A 5 -6.47 -8.37 15.58
N LEU A 6 -7.38 -9.02 16.32
CA LEU A 6 -8.56 -9.69 15.76
C LEU A 6 -9.43 -8.76 14.92
N LEU A 7 -9.69 -7.53 15.40
CA LEU A 7 -10.48 -6.54 14.68
C LEU A 7 -9.84 -6.18 13.32
N LYS A 8 -8.52 -5.97 13.29
CA LYS A 8 -7.79 -5.69 12.04
C LYS A 8 -7.86 -6.86 11.06
N VAL A 9 -7.71 -8.09 11.56
CA VAL A 9 -7.78 -9.30 10.74
C VAL A 9 -9.18 -9.46 10.13
N VAL A 10 -10.24 -9.32 10.92
CA VAL A 10 -11.63 -9.41 10.42
C VAL A 10 -11.93 -8.31 9.41
N ALA A 11 -11.48 -7.07 9.65
CA ALA A 11 -11.62 -5.98 8.69
C ALA A 11 -10.89 -6.29 7.37
N LEU A 12 -9.68 -6.87 7.43
CA LEU A 12 -8.91 -7.26 6.24
C LEU A 12 -9.60 -8.37 5.44
N LEU A 13 -10.12 -9.39 6.13
CA LEU A 13 -10.88 -10.48 5.50
C LEU A 13 -12.17 -9.96 4.85
N TYR A 14 -12.90 -9.08 5.52
CA TYR A 14 -14.10 -8.45 4.98
C TYR A 14 -13.80 -7.69 3.68
N VAL A 15 -12.74 -6.87 3.69
CA VAL A 15 -12.28 -6.15 2.50
C VAL A 15 -11.88 -7.11 1.37
N TYR A 16 -11.19 -8.21 1.68
CA TYR A 16 -10.79 -9.20 0.67
C TYR A 16 -11.99 -9.86 -0.01
N VAL A 17 -12.99 -10.27 0.77
CA VAL A 17 -14.24 -10.85 0.26
C VAL A 17 -15.04 -9.81 -0.54
N TRP A 18 -15.06 -8.56 -0.07
CA TRP A 18 -15.75 -7.46 -0.74
C TRP A 18 -15.10 -7.09 -2.07
N ILE A 19 -13.77 -7.08 -2.16
CA ILE A 19 -13.01 -6.87 -3.41
C ILE A 19 -13.34 -7.96 -4.42
N ARG A 20 -13.43 -9.23 -4.00
CA ARG A 20 -13.85 -10.33 -4.88
C ARG A 20 -15.28 -10.14 -5.41
N ALA A 21 -16.19 -9.65 -4.56
CA ALA A 21 -17.58 -9.39 -4.94
C ALA A 21 -17.74 -8.16 -5.86
N THR A 22 -16.91 -7.13 -5.68
CA THR A 22 -17.00 -5.84 -6.40
C THR A 22 -16.24 -5.83 -7.72
N LEU A 23 -15.34 -6.79 -7.96
CA LEU A 23 -14.59 -6.94 -9.21
C LEU A 23 -15.21 -8.02 -10.10
N PRO A 24 -16.23 -7.70 -10.93
CA PRO A 24 -16.67 -8.58 -12.00
C PRO A 24 -15.58 -8.58 -13.07
N ARG A 25 -14.64 -9.53 -12.98
CA ARG A 25 -13.64 -9.86 -14.01
C ARG A 25 -12.84 -8.64 -14.55
N MET A 26 -12.08 -7.97 -13.69
CA MET A 26 -11.11 -6.97 -14.15
C MET A 26 -9.89 -7.65 -14.78
N ARG A 27 -9.57 -7.27 -16.03
CA ARG A 27 -8.37 -7.76 -16.75
C ARG A 27 -7.11 -7.49 -15.93
N TYR A 28 -6.24 -8.50 -15.83
CA TYR A 28 -4.90 -8.43 -15.23
C TYR A 28 -4.12 -7.19 -15.71
N ASP A 29 -4.35 -6.76 -16.95
CA ASP A 29 -3.72 -5.59 -17.56
C ASP A 29 -3.97 -4.29 -16.79
N ARG A 30 -5.15 -4.10 -16.19
CA ARG A 30 -5.43 -2.88 -15.39
C ARG A 30 -4.77 -2.93 -14.01
N LEU A 31 -4.63 -4.12 -13.44
CA LEU A 31 -3.90 -4.33 -12.18
C LEU A 31 -2.39 -4.14 -12.38
N MET A 32 -1.85 -4.65 -13.49
CA MET A 32 -0.46 -4.50 -13.86
C MET A 32 -0.13 -3.04 -14.20
N ALA A 33 -1.02 -2.33 -14.91
CA ALA A 33 -0.87 -0.90 -15.14
C ALA A 33 -0.92 -0.10 -13.84
N LEU A 34 -1.79 -0.44 -12.87
CA LEU A 34 -1.84 0.26 -11.59
C LEU A 34 -0.58 0.01 -10.75
N GLY A 35 -0.12 -1.24 -10.70
CA GLY A 35 1.11 -1.63 -10.00
C GLY A 35 2.37 -0.99 -10.61
N TRP A 36 2.52 -1.11 -11.92
CA TRP A 36 3.74 -0.69 -12.61
C TRP A 36 3.78 0.82 -12.91
N LYS A 37 2.63 1.46 -13.15
CA LYS A 37 2.56 2.88 -13.53
C LYS A 37 2.35 3.82 -12.34
N SER A 38 1.82 3.32 -11.21
CA SER A 38 1.55 4.16 -10.03
C SER A 38 2.28 3.68 -8.79
N LEU A 39 2.22 2.40 -8.43
CA LEU A 39 2.88 1.91 -7.21
C LEU A 39 4.41 1.98 -7.30
N PHE A 40 5.00 1.60 -8.43
CA PHE A 40 6.46 1.63 -8.59
C PHE A 40 7.04 3.05 -8.44
N PRO A 41 6.61 4.08 -9.21
CA PRO A 41 7.13 5.43 -9.02
C PRO A 41 6.78 6.03 -7.66
N LEU A 42 5.62 5.70 -7.09
CA LEU A 42 5.24 6.17 -5.75
C LEU A 42 6.13 5.58 -4.66
N SER A 43 6.48 4.29 -4.74
CA SER A 43 7.39 3.64 -3.80
C SER A 43 8.80 4.27 -3.87
N LEU A 44 9.27 4.58 -5.08
CA LEU A 44 10.55 5.23 -5.29
C LEU A 44 10.54 6.67 -4.74
N ALA A 45 9.46 7.41 -4.94
CA ALA A 45 9.29 8.75 -4.41
C ALA A 45 9.29 8.76 -2.87
N MET A 46 8.58 7.83 -2.23
CA MET A 46 8.57 7.71 -0.76
C MET A 46 9.96 7.32 -0.21
N MET A 47 10.70 6.46 -0.91
CA MET A 47 12.09 6.14 -0.55
C MET A 47 13.00 7.37 -0.64
N MET A 48 12.88 8.17 -1.70
CA MET A 48 13.65 9.41 -1.85
C MET A 48 13.27 10.45 -0.78
N VAL A 49 11.99 10.61 -0.48
CA VAL A 49 11.50 11.53 0.57
C VAL A 49 12.02 11.10 1.93
N THR A 50 11.93 9.81 2.28
CA THR A 50 12.46 9.30 3.55
C THR A 50 13.98 9.44 3.64
N ALA A 51 14.72 9.23 2.56
CA ALA A 51 16.16 9.49 2.52
C ALA A 51 16.47 10.98 2.80
N VAL A 52 15.77 11.90 2.14
CA VAL A 52 15.92 13.36 2.39
C VAL A 52 15.56 13.72 3.82
N VAL A 53 14.45 13.19 4.35
CA VAL A 53 14.00 13.44 5.72
C VAL A 53 15.00 12.91 6.74
N VAL A 54 15.58 11.73 6.53
CA VAL A 54 16.59 11.17 7.43
C VAL A 54 17.88 12.00 7.38
N VAL A 55 18.34 12.41 6.19
CA VAL A 55 19.51 13.30 6.06
C VAL A 55 19.26 14.66 6.73
N ALA A 56 18.07 15.23 6.55
CA ALA A 56 17.68 16.47 7.20
C ALA A 56 17.51 16.31 8.74
N ALA A 57 16.98 15.19 9.20
CA ALA A 57 16.75 14.91 10.62
C ALA A 57 18.02 14.49 11.37
N GLN A 58 19.02 13.91 10.68
CA GLN A 58 20.33 13.59 11.25
C GLN A 58 21.21 14.81 11.49
N GLY A 59 20.75 16.03 11.16
CA GLY A 59 21.44 17.25 11.56
C GLY A 59 22.89 17.29 11.09
N VAL A 60 23.16 16.91 9.84
CA VAL A 60 24.48 17.10 9.21
C VAL A 60 24.68 18.56 8.77
N PHE A 61 24.10 19.49 9.54
CA PHE A 61 24.44 20.92 9.64
C PHE A 61 24.09 21.37 11.07
#